data_AF-A0A7Y2GRQ9-F1
#
_entry.id   AF-A0A7Y2GRQ9-F1
#
_cell.length_a   1.000
_cell.length_b   1.000
_cell.length_c   1.000
_cell.angle_alpha   90.00
_cell.angle_beta   90.00
_cell.angle_gamma   90.00
#
_symmetry.space_group_name_H-M   'P 1'
#
loop_
_entity.id
_entity.type
_entity.pdbx_description
1 polymer ?
#
loop_
_entity_poly.entity_id
_entity_poly.type
_entity_poly.pdbx_seq_one_letter_code
_entity_poly.pdbx_strand_id
1 'polypeptide(L)'
;FHYVLFGGALFGFYSGLYFWWPKAFGYKLNETVGKWNFWTMVIGFNVTFGPMHILGLQGMPRRMQTYDTSMGFNTWNMVATIGSFVLAFATLSILYNVLVSYNAWRRAGRPDVGPDPWDARSLEWSIQSPVPEHNFDVSPSVASLDDFWHRKYHEGDDGVIRRVATGKDLAQPGNGEGVHLPAPSYWPIVLAFSLPIIGYGLIYSLWLCIPGAVLLLTAMYGWSLEPADDLDDDGHHHDPEPELVGANV
;
A
#
# COMPACT_ATOMS: atom_id res chain seq x y z
N PHE A 1 11.74 -0.08 -21.96
CA PHE A 1 10.73 -0.51 -20.98
C PHE A 1 11.21 -0.37 -19.54
N HIS A 2 12.40 -0.86 -19.17
CA HIS A 2 12.88 -0.74 -17.78
C HIS A 2 12.91 0.71 -17.29
N TYR A 3 13.24 1.68 -18.13
CA TYR A 3 13.23 3.08 -17.73
C TYR A 3 11.85 3.60 -17.30
N VAL A 4 10.78 3.11 -17.91
CA VAL A 4 9.41 3.55 -17.59
C VAL A 4 8.78 2.70 -16.50
N LEU A 5 8.98 1.38 -16.52
CA LEU A 5 8.39 0.48 -15.52
C LEU A 5 9.13 0.58 -14.18
N PHE A 6 10.46 0.52 -14.22
CA PHE A 6 11.26 0.69 -12.99
C PHE A 6 11.23 2.15 -12.57
N GLY A 7 11.63 3.08 -13.45
CA GLY A 7 11.71 4.52 -13.17
C GLY A 7 10.36 5.18 -12.81
N GLY A 8 9.25 4.65 -13.31
CA GLY A 8 7.90 5.12 -12.97
C GLY A 8 7.25 4.27 -11.88
N ALA A 9 6.86 3.04 -12.20
CA ALA A 9 6.04 2.22 -11.30
C ALA A 9 6.76 1.81 -10.02
N LEU A 10 8.03 1.36 -10.10
CA LEU A 10 8.75 0.91 -8.90
C LEU A 10 9.16 2.08 -8.00
N PHE A 11 9.62 3.19 -8.57
CA PHE A 11 9.86 4.42 -7.78
C PHE A 11 8.57 4.96 -7.16
N GLY A 12 7.45 4.92 -7.88
CA GLY A 12 6.12 5.26 -7.34
C GLY A 12 5.72 4.35 -6.18
N PHE A 13 5.95 3.03 -6.31
CA PHE A 13 5.73 2.07 -5.23
C PHE A 13 6.57 2.41 -3.99
N TYR A 14 7.87 2.68 -4.15
CA TYR A 14 8.73 3.07 -3.02
C TYR A 14 8.32 4.41 -2.41
N SER A 15 7.93 5.40 -3.22
CA SER A 15 7.38 6.66 -2.72
C SER A 15 6.13 6.42 -1.86
N GLY A 16 5.20 5.59 -2.34
CA GLY A 16 4.01 5.21 -1.59
C GLY A 16 4.35 4.47 -0.29
N LEU A 17 5.32 3.56 -0.34
CA LEU A 17 5.80 2.83 0.83
C LEU A 17 6.28 3.80 1.92
N TYR A 18 7.15 4.76 1.59
CA TYR A 18 7.63 5.74 2.58
C TYR A 18 6.53 6.71 3.05
N PHE A 19 5.65 7.15 2.15
CA PHE A 19 4.58 8.10 2.44
C PHE A 19 3.52 7.50 3.37
N TRP A 20 2.99 6.31 3.04
CA TRP A 20 1.93 5.66 3.81
C TRP A 20 2.45 4.73 4.93
N TRP A 21 3.77 4.58 5.12
CA TRP A 21 4.32 3.77 6.22
C TRP A 21 3.72 4.10 7.59
N PRO A 22 3.61 5.39 7.99
CA PRO A 22 3.07 5.74 9.31
C PRO A 22 1.58 5.42 9.42
N LYS A 23 0.85 5.55 8.32
CA LYS A 23 -0.58 5.25 8.25
C LYS A 23 -0.85 3.75 8.46
N ALA A 24 0.01 2.89 7.91
CA ALA A 24 -0.12 1.44 8.07
C ALA A 24 0.42 0.93 9.42
N PHE A 25 1.52 1.48 9.92
CA PHE A 25 2.26 0.88 11.05
C PHE A 25 2.37 1.76 12.31
N GLY A 26 1.91 3.01 12.26
CA GLY A 26 1.94 3.92 13.42
C GLY A 26 3.31 4.51 13.77
N TYR A 27 4.31 4.38 12.89
CA TYR A 27 5.64 4.99 13.09
C TYR A 27 6.27 5.46 11.77
N LYS A 28 7.29 6.32 11.82
CA LYS A 28 8.02 6.77 10.61
C LYS A 28 9.28 5.94 10.36
N LEU A 29 9.61 5.75 9.07
CA LEU A 29 10.93 5.25 8.67
C LEU A 29 12.01 6.32 8.89
N ASN A 30 13.26 5.89 9.03
CA ASN A 30 14.40 6.78 9.21
C ASN A 30 14.69 7.54 7.90
N GLU A 31 14.58 8.86 7.94
CA GLU A 31 14.80 9.77 6.80
C GLU A 31 16.22 9.71 6.24
N THR A 32 17.24 9.57 7.10
CA THR A 32 18.63 9.51 6.64
C THR A 32 18.87 8.25 5.83
N VAL A 33 18.41 7.09 6.33
CA VAL A 33 18.52 5.83 5.60
C VAL A 33 17.65 5.85 4.34
N GLY A 34 16.47 6.49 4.39
CA GLY A 34 15.59 6.68 3.22
C GLY A 34 16.26 7.49 2.10
N LYS A 35 16.94 8.59 2.44
CA LYS A 35 17.69 9.39 1.46
C LYS A 35 18.86 8.63 0.85
N TRP A 36 19.60 7.85 1.66
CA TRP A 36 20.64 6.96 1.14
C TRP A 36 20.07 5.93 0.18
N ASN A 37 18.98 5.26 0.58
CA ASN A 37 18.26 4.31 -0.25
C ASN A 37 17.84 4.93 -1.59
N PHE A 38 17.24 6.12 -1.58
CA PHE A 38 16.84 6.84 -2.78
C PHE A 38 18.02 7.07 -3.73
N TRP A 39 19.12 7.65 -3.25
CA TRP A 39 20.27 7.95 -4.10
C TRP A 39 20.94 6.70 -4.66
N THR A 40 21.11 5.66 -3.82
CA THR A 40 21.66 4.39 -4.28
C THR A 40 20.76 3.74 -5.32
N MET A 41 19.43 3.81 -5.16
CA MET A 41 18.46 3.29 -6.12
C MET A 41 18.53 4.04 -7.46
N VAL A 42 18.54 5.38 -7.45
CA VAL A 42 18.63 6.22 -8.67
C VAL A 42 19.92 5.98 -9.43
N ILE A 43 21.06 5.94 -8.71
CA ILE A 43 22.36 5.68 -9.32
C ILE A 43 22.41 4.25 -9.88
N GLY A 44 22.06 3.25 -9.07
CA GLY A 44 22.04 1.86 -9.49
C GLY A 44 21.15 1.63 -10.71
N PHE A 45 19.97 2.27 -10.75
CA PHE A 45 19.04 2.20 -11.87
C PHE A 45 19.66 2.71 -13.18
N ASN A 46 20.28 3.89 -13.15
CA ASN A 46 20.92 4.46 -14.34
C ASN A 46 22.16 3.67 -14.76
N VAL A 47 22.97 3.20 -13.80
CA VAL A 47 24.15 2.35 -14.09
C VAL A 47 23.74 0.99 -14.65
N THR A 48 22.60 0.44 -14.23
CA THR A 48 22.08 -0.83 -14.75
C THR A 48 21.56 -0.67 -16.18
N PHE A 49 20.57 0.22 -16.37
CA PHE A 49 19.78 0.26 -17.60
C PHE A 49 20.29 1.28 -18.62
N GLY A 50 21.04 2.30 -18.19
CA GLY A 50 21.62 3.30 -19.08
C GLY A 50 22.55 2.66 -20.12
N PRO A 51 23.56 1.87 -19.70
CA PRO A 51 24.43 1.14 -20.62
C PRO A 51 23.71 0.21 -21.60
N MET A 52 22.53 -0.31 -21.23
CA MET A 52 21.76 -1.19 -22.12
C MET A 52 21.25 -0.46 -23.37
N HIS A 53 21.09 0.87 -23.33
CA HIS A 53 20.78 1.65 -24.54
C HIS A 53 21.96 1.63 -25.51
N ILE A 54 23.18 1.76 -24.98
CA ILE A 54 24.41 1.68 -25.78
C ILE A 54 24.57 0.27 -26.35
N LEU A 55 24.41 -0.78 -25.54
CA LEU A 55 24.45 -2.17 -26.00
C LEU A 55 23.42 -2.45 -27.09
N GLY A 56 22.20 -1.94 -26.95
CA GLY A 56 21.16 -2.05 -27.97
C GLY A 56 21.55 -1.36 -29.28
N LEU A 57 22.15 -0.16 -29.21
CA LEU A 57 22.66 0.56 -30.39
C LEU A 57 23.87 -0.12 -31.02
N GLN A 58 24.68 -0.84 -30.24
CA GLN A 58 25.78 -1.69 -30.73
C GLN A 58 25.27 -3.01 -31.35
N GLY A 59 23.96 -3.26 -31.35
CA GLY A 59 23.34 -4.41 -31.99
C GLY A 59 23.26 -5.67 -31.13
N MET A 60 23.45 -5.57 -29.80
CA MET A 60 23.30 -6.72 -28.91
C MET A 60 21.82 -7.15 -28.84
N PRO A 61 21.45 -8.36 -29.30
CA PRO A 61 20.06 -8.83 -29.23
C PRO A 61 19.69 -9.24 -27.80
N ARG A 62 18.40 -9.13 -27.48
CA ARG A 62 17.85 -9.60 -26.19
C ARG A 62 17.84 -11.13 -26.10
N ARG A 63 17.79 -11.66 -24.88
CA ARG A 63 17.68 -13.10 -24.57
C ARG A 63 18.89 -13.94 -25.02
N MET A 64 20.07 -13.35 -25.04
CA MET A 64 21.33 -14.08 -25.20
C MET A 64 21.94 -14.39 -23.84
N GLN A 65 22.30 -15.64 -23.60
CA GLN A 65 22.98 -16.07 -22.37
C GLN A 65 24.48 -15.74 -22.40
N THR A 66 25.11 -15.78 -23.57
CA THR A 66 26.53 -15.53 -23.76
C THR A 66 26.77 -14.81 -25.08
N TYR A 67 27.95 -14.19 -25.21
CA TYR A 67 28.41 -13.48 -26.40
C TYR A 67 29.93 -13.62 -26.51
N ASP A 68 30.45 -13.55 -27.74
CA ASP A 68 31.90 -13.63 -27.96
C ASP A 68 32.60 -12.35 -27.50
N THR A 69 33.83 -12.46 -27.02
CA THR A 69 34.61 -11.30 -26.57
C THR A 69 34.94 -10.33 -27.70
N SER A 70 35.00 -10.82 -28.95
CA SER A 70 35.25 -10.00 -30.14
C SER A 70 34.09 -9.05 -30.49
N MET A 71 32.90 -9.25 -29.92
CA MET A 71 31.71 -8.43 -30.20
C MET A 71 31.73 -7.07 -29.48
N GLY A 72 32.66 -6.84 -28.55
CA GLY A 72 32.81 -5.55 -27.87
C GLY A 72 31.77 -5.23 -26.80
N PHE A 73 30.89 -6.18 -26.44
CA PHE A 73 29.82 -5.97 -25.46
C PHE A 73 30.27 -6.07 -23.99
N ASN A 74 31.50 -6.52 -23.73
CA ASN A 74 32.00 -6.83 -22.38
C ASN A 74 31.88 -5.65 -21.40
N THR A 75 32.38 -4.47 -21.79
CA THR A 75 32.48 -3.32 -20.89
C THR A 75 31.10 -2.89 -20.39
N TRP A 76 30.15 -2.67 -21.29
CA TRP A 76 28.83 -2.18 -20.92
C TRP A 76 27.98 -3.22 -20.20
N ASN A 77 28.15 -4.51 -20.50
CA ASN A 77 27.53 -5.58 -19.72
C ASN A 77 28.11 -5.66 -18.30
N MET A 78 29.42 -5.47 -18.13
CA MET A 78 30.04 -5.42 -16.81
C MET A 78 29.51 -4.24 -15.98
N VAL A 79 29.44 -3.05 -16.57
CA VAL A 79 28.87 -1.85 -15.91
C VAL A 79 27.41 -2.09 -15.52
N ALA A 80 26.59 -2.61 -16.44
CA ALA A 80 25.19 -2.93 -16.16
C ALA A 80 25.05 -3.96 -15.03
N THR A 81 25.93 -4.97 -14.99
CA THR A 81 25.96 -6.00 -13.95
C THR A 81 26.29 -5.40 -12.58
N ILE A 82 27.31 -4.54 -12.51
CA ILE A 82 27.66 -3.82 -11.28
C ILE A 82 26.46 -2.99 -10.81
N GLY A 83 25.82 -2.26 -11.73
CA GLY A 83 24.58 -1.52 -11.44
C GLY A 83 23.50 -2.41 -10.83
N SER A 84 23.31 -3.62 -11.34
CA SER A 84 22.28 -4.54 -10.84
C SER A 84 22.54 -4.98 -9.40
N PHE A 85 23.81 -5.18 -9.02
CA PHE A 85 24.18 -5.45 -7.63
C PHE A 85 23.97 -4.23 -6.73
N VAL A 86 24.22 -3.01 -7.24
CA VAL A 86 23.89 -1.77 -6.52
C VAL A 86 22.38 -1.66 -6.28
N LEU A 87 21.55 -2.02 -7.27
CA LEU A 87 20.09 -2.08 -7.11
C LEU A 87 19.64 -3.12 -6.08
N ALA A 88 20.26 -4.30 -6.07
CA ALA A 88 19.99 -5.33 -5.07
C ALA A 88 20.30 -4.81 -3.66
N PHE A 89 21.46 -4.16 -3.48
CA PHE A 89 21.83 -3.53 -2.22
C PHE A 89 20.86 -2.40 -1.81
N ALA A 90 20.44 -1.56 -2.77
CA ALA A 90 19.43 -0.53 -2.51
C ALA A 90 18.11 -1.15 -2.06
N THR A 91 17.66 -2.25 -2.67
CA THR A 91 16.43 -2.93 -2.25
C THR A 91 16.55 -3.49 -0.83
N LEU A 92 17.69 -4.10 -0.48
CA LEU A 92 17.96 -4.59 0.87
C LEU A 92 18.03 -3.46 1.91
N SER A 93 18.47 -2.26 1.53
CA SER A 93 18.54 -1.13 2.45
C SER A 93 17.16 -0.65 2.91
N ILE A 94 16.09 -0.94 2.17
CA ILE A 94 14.69 -0.71 2.62
C ILE A 94 14.37 -1.62 3.81
N LEU A 95 14.64 -2.92 3.69
CA LEU A 95 14.41 -3.89 4.78
C LEU A 95 15.23 -3.52 6.02
N TYR A 96 16.46 -3.08 5.82
CA TYR A 96 17.29 -2.54 6.89
C TYR A 96 16.66 -1.29 7.54
N ASN A 97 16.13 -0.36 6.75
CA ASN A 97 15.46 0.83 7.27
C ASN A 97 14.24 0.46 8.13
N VAL A 98 13.43 -0.49 7.67
CA VAL A 98 12.29 -1.02 8.42
C VAL A 98 12.74 -1.56 9.77
N LEU A 99 13.76 -2.41 9.79
CA LEU A 99 14.28 -3.03 11.01
C LEU A 99 14.84 -1.98 12.00
N VAL A 100 15.66 -1.05 11.52
CA VAL A 100 16.25 0.00 12.37
C VAL A 100 15.19 0.93 12.93
N SER A 101 14.24 1.35 12.08
CA SER A 101 13.15 2.25 12.47
C SER A 101 12.22 1.58 13.48
N TYR A 102 11.83 0.32 13.25
CA TYR A 102 11.02 -0.45 14.19
C TYR A 102 11.72 -0.61 15.55
N ASN A 103 13.00 -0.98 15.53
CA ASN A 103 13.78 -1.16 16.76
C ASN A 103 13.96 0.16 17.53
N ALA A 104 14.10 1.29 16.83
CA ALA A 104 14.18 2.61 17.44
C ALA A 104 12.83 3.02 18.04
N TRP A 105 11.73 2.85 17.29
CA TRP A 105 10.36 3.12 17.75
C TRP A 105 10.00 2.31 18.99
N ARG A 106 10.29 0.99 18.99
CA ARG A 106 10.09 0.12 20.16
C ARG A 106 10.91 0.59 21.37
N ARG A 107 12.19 0.94 21.18
CA ARG A 107 13.07 1.42 22.27
C ARG A 107 12.62 2.76 22.86
N ALA A 108 12.02 3.63 22.04
CA ALA A 108 11.48 4.91 22.47
C ALA A 108 10.11 4.80 23.16
N GLY A 109 9.60 3.59 23.42
CA GLY A 109 8.31 3.39 24.07
C GLY A 109 7.10 3.53 23.13
N ARG A 110 7.30 3.30 21.82
CA ARG A 110 6.26 3.39 20.79
C ARG A 110 5.55 4.75 20.75
N PRO A 111 6.30 5.85 20.54
CA PRO A 111 5.69 7.17 20.48
C PRO A 111 4.66 7.24 19.35
N ASP A 112 3.56 7.94 19.64
CA ASP A 112 2.53 8.26 18.66
C ASP A 112 3.07 9.27 17.63
N VAL A 113 2.85 8.98 16.35
CA VAL A 113 3.21 9.87 15.22
C VAL A 113 2.11 10.86 14.87
N GLY A 114 0.94 10.70 15.47
CA GLY A 114 -0.26 11.44 15.17
C GLY A 114 -0.94 10.98 13.88
N PRO A 115 -2.17 11.46 13.64
CA PRO A 115 -2.96 11.10 12.46
C PRO A 115 -2.34 11.60 11.14
N ASP A 116 -1.64 12.75 11.19
CA ASP A 116 -1.08 13.46 10.04
C ASP A 116 0.38 13.89 10.28
N PRO A 117 1.35 12.98 10.07
CA PRO A 117 2.77 13.26 10.28
C PRO A 117 3.41 14.13 9.17
N TRP A 118 2.70 14.35 8.07
CA TRP A 118 3.23 15.02 6.86
C TRP A 118 2.57 16.37 6.59
N ASP A 119 1.55 16.75 7.37
CA ASP A 119 0.66 17.86 7.07
C ASP A 119 -0.02 17.71 5.69
N ALA A 120 -0.49 16.49 5.40
CA ALA A 120 -1.04 16.09 4.11
C ALA A 120 -2.46 16.63 3.84
N ARG A 121 -2.97 16.44 2.63
CA ARG A 121 -4.18 17.15 2.13
C ARG A 121 -5.45 16.32 2.09
N SER A 122 -5.31 15.01 2.06
CA SER A 122 -6.35 14.06 1.74
C SER A 122 -6.91 13.38 3.00
N LEU A 123 -8.08 12.76 2.86
CA LEU A 123 -8.90 12.28 3.98
C LEU A 123 -8.27 11.13 4.76
N GLU A 124 -7.36 10.35 4.18
CA GLU A 124 -6.70 9.27 4.92
C GLU A 124 -5.88 9.79 6.11
N TRP A 125 -5.51 11.09 6.09
CA TRP A 125 -4.81 11.77 7.17
C TRP A 125 -5.74 12.42 8.20
N SER A 126 -7.06 12.33 8.00
CA SER A 126 -8.11 12.78 8.92
C SER A 126 -8.55 11.72 9.94
N ILE A 127 -7.84 10.60 10.00
CA ILE A 127 -8.05 9.49 10.94
C ILE A 127 -6.71 9.10 11.58
N GLN A 128 -6.76 8.30 12.65
CA GLN A 128 -5.56 7.89 13.39
C GLN A 128 -4.54 7.11 12.54
N SER A 129 -3.32 7.00 13.08
CA SER A 129 -2.22 6.21 12.52
C SER A 129 -1.67 5.30 13.62
N PRO A 130 -1.80 3.96 13.53
CA PRO A 130 -2.33 3.20 12.40
C PRO A 130 -3.84 3.40 12.21
N VAL A 131 -4.34 3.03 11.03
CA VAL A 131 -5.76 3.12 10.67
C VAL A 131 -6.62 2.24 11.60
N PRO A 132 -7.70 2.78 12.19
CA PRO A 132 -8.71 1.97 12.90
C PRO A 132 -9.40 0.98 11.96
N GLU A 133 -9.88 -0.16 12.46
CA GLU A 133 -10.47 -1.24 11.64
C GLU A 133 -11.66 -0.76 10.79
N HIS A 134 -12.45 0.17 11.33
CA HIS A 134 -13.60 0.78 10.67
C HIS A 134 -13.29 2.03 9.85
N ASN A 135 -12.02 2.43 9.75
CA ASN A 135 -11.53 3.65 9.12
C ASN A 135 -12.05 4.95 9.77
N PHE A 136 -13.31 5.31 9.52
CA PHE A 136 -13.94 6.57 9.94
C PHE A 136 -15.05 6.28 10.94
N ASP A 137 -15.05 6.96 12.09
CA ASP A 137 -16.17 6.97 13.04
C ASP A 137 -17.43 7.57 12.42
N VAL A 138 -17.27 8.63 11.63
CA VAL A 138 -18.36 9.31 10.92
C VAL A 138 -17.98 9.52 9.46
N SER A 139 -18.92 9.24 8.55
CA SER A 139 -18.70 9.45 7.12
C SER A 139 -18.26 10.89 6.82
N PRO A 140 -17.10 11.10 6.17
CA PRO A 140 -16.61 12.43 5.89
C PRO A 140 -17.47 13.12 4.83
N SER A 141 -17.94 14.33 5.12
CA SER A 141 -18.54 15.22 4.11
C SER A 141 -17.44 15.96 3.34
N VAL A 142 -17.43 15.87 2.01
CA VAL A 142 -16.36 16.44 1.16
C VAL A 142 -16.94 17.58 0.34
N ALA A 143 -16.44 18.81 0.55
CA ALA A 143 -16.88 19.99 -0.19
C ALA A 143 -15.90 20.39 -1.32
N SER A 144 -14.65 19.93 -1.25
CA SER A 144 -13.59 20.30 -2.20
C SER A 144 -12.60 19.15 -2.44
N LEU A 145 -11.76 19.27 -3.47
CA LEU A 145 -10.77 18.23 -3.82
C LEU A 145 -9.79 17.94 -2.67
N ASP A 146 -9.26 18.99 -2.05
CA ASP A 146 -8.32 18.93 -0.93
C ASP A 146 -9.05 19.31 0.39
N ASP A 147 -10.18 18.67 0.67
CA ASP A 147 -11.08 19.06 1.77
C ASP A 147 -10.38 19.12 3.13
N PHE A 148 -9.55 18.12 3.45
CA PHE A 148 -8.81 18.10 4.72
C PHE A 148 -7.76 19.21 4.80
N TRP A 149 -7.19 19.66 3.68
CA TRP A 149 -6.34 20.85 3.65
C TRP A 149 -7.12 22.12 3.99
N HIS A 150 -8.29 22.32 3.38
CA HIS A 150 -9.14 23.50 3.63
C HIS A 150 -9.70 23.57 5.05
N ARG A 151 -9.83 22.43 5.74
CA ARG A 151 -10.16 22.42 7.18
C ARG A 151 -8.98 22.86 8.06
N LYS A 152 -7.75 22.57 7.65
CA LYS A 152 -6.53 22.96 8.37
C LYS A 152 -6.11 24.39 8.08
N TYR A 153 -6.37 24.86 6.87
CA TYR A 153 -5.90 26.13 6.32
C TYR A 153 -7.04 26.96 5.77
N HIS A 154 -7.18 28.18 6.28
CA HIS A 154 -8.17 29.14 5.82
C HIS A 154 -7.48 30.31 5.11
N GLU A 155 -8.03 30.75 3.98
CA GLU A 155 -7.60 31.96 3.29
C GLU A 155 -8.37 33.15 3.85
N GLY A 156 -7.68 34.13 4.43
CA GLY A 156 -8.32 35.36 4.91
C GLY A 156 -8.78 36.26 3.77
N ASP A 157 -9.62 37.27 4.09
CA ASP A 157 -10.06 38.29 3.12
C ASP A 157 -8.89 39.09 2.51
N ASP A 158 -7.70 39.01 3.13
CA ASP A 158 -6.43 39.56 2.69
C ASP A 158 -5.67 38.65 1.69
N GLY A 159 -6.22 37.48 1.33
CA GLY A 159 -5.59 36.48 0.47
C GLY A 159 -4.48 35.68 1.15
N VAL A 160 -4.33 35.81 2.47
CA VAL A 160 -3.26 35.12 3.21
C VAL A 160 -3.79 33.81 3.79
N ILE A 161 -3.13 32.71 3.43
CA ILE A 161 -3.43 31.38 3.97
C ILE A 161 -2.85 31.26 5.38
N ARG A 162 -3.71 30.96 6.36
CA ARG A 162 -3.33 30.77 7.77
C ARG A 162 -3.78 29.38 8.25
N ARG A 163 -2.94 28.74 9.06
CA ARG A 163 -3.30 27.48 9.70
C ARG A 163 -4.25 27.75 10.86
N VAL A 164 -5.44 27.17 10.81
CA VAL A 164 -6.49 27.31 11.82
C VAL A 164 -6.61 26.08 12.71
N ALA A 165 -6.20 24.91 12.21
CA ALA A 165 -6.21 23.65 12.96
C ALA A 165 -5.04 22.74 12.53
N THR A 166 -4.66 21.82 13.41
CA THR A 166 -3.73 20.74 13.07
C THR A 166 -4.48 19.49 12.67
N GLY A 167 -3.80 18.55 11.99
CA GLY A 167 -4.41 17.26 11.68
C GLY A 167 -4.84 16.49 12.93
N LYS A 168 -4.18 16.69 14.08
CA LYS A 168 -4.57 16.09 15.35
C LYS A 168 -5.88 16.67 15.90
N ASP A 169 -6.13 17.96 15.69
CA ASP A 169 -7.34 18.62 16.19
C ASP A 169 -8.57 18.22 15.38
N LEU A 170 -8.38 17.87 14.10
CA LEU A 170 -9.46 17.53 13.17
C LEU A 170 -9.67 16.03 12.98
N ALA A 171 -8.69 15.21 13.36
CA ALA A 171 -8.77 13.78 13.11
C ALA A 171 -9.84 13.12 13.99
N GLN A 172 -10.55 12.18 13.41
CA GLN A 172 -11.51 11.36 14.15
C GLN A 172 -10.77 10.49 15.18
N PRO A 173 -11.33 10.30 16.39
CA PRO A 173 -10.67 9.58 17.48
C PRO A 173 -10.48 8.08 17.19
N GLY A 174 -11.32 7.48 16.34
CA GLY A 174 -11.30 6.06 16.03
C GLY A 174 -11.93 5.18 17.11
N ASN A 175 -12.98 5.65 17.79
CA ASN A 175 -13.67 4.88 18.85
C ASN A 175 -14.67 3.86 18.31
N GLY A 176 -15.20 4.03 17.09
CA GLY A 176 -16.03 3.03 16.40
C GLY A 176 -17.44 2.83 16.99
N GLU A 177 -17.99 3.81 17.70
CA GLU A 177 -19.34 3.69 18.27
C GLU A 177 -20.41 3.68 17.16
N GLY A 178 -21.21 2.61 17.09
CA GLY A 178 -22.29 2.47 16.11
C GLY A 178 -21.83 2.11 14.70
N VAL A 179 -20.63 1.53 14.56
CA VAL A 179 -20.10 1.09 13.25
C VAL A 179 -20.18 -0.43 13.14
N HIS A 180 -20.95 -0.91 12.16
CA HIS A 180 -21.02 -2.32 11.82
C HIS A 180 -19.88 -2.72 10.87
N LEU A 181 -19.16 -3.79 11.22
CA LEU A 181 -18.08 -4.37 10.42
C LEU A 181 -18.51 -5.73 9.86
N PRO A 182 -18.07 -6.09 8.64
CA PRO A 182 -18.31 -7.43 8.12
C PRO A 182 -17.56 -8.48 8.95
N ALA A 183 -18.21 -9.61 9.22
CA ALA A 183 -17.59 -10.70 9.96
C ALA A 183 -16.40 -11.32 9.19
N PRO A 184 -15.35 -11.79 9.88
CA PRO A 184 -14.24 -12.47 9.24
C PRO A 184 -14.68 -13.84 8.67
N SER A 185 -14.36 -14.10 7.40
CA SER A 185 -14.67 -15.35 6.71
C SER A 185 -13.42 -16.13 6.31
N TYR A 186 -13.41 -17.44 6.54
CA TYR A 186 -12.34 -18.33 6.07
C TYR A 186 -12.57 -18.86 4.64
N TRP A 187 -13.78 -18.75 4.09
CA TRP A 187 -14.13 -19.30 2.78
C TRP A 187 -13.31 -18.73 1.62
N PRO A 188 -12.98 -17.42 1.56
CA PRO A 188 -12.12 -16.88 0.52
C PRO A 188 -10.75 -17.57 0.44
N ILE A 189 -10.16 -17.94 1.58
CA ILE A 189 -8.87 -18.64 1.63
C ILE A 189 -9.03 -20.08 1.12
N VAL A 190 -10.09 -20.78 1.53
CA VAL A 190 -10.38 -22.14 1.06
C VAL A 190 -10.60 -22.17 -0.45
N LEU A 191 -11.37 -21.20 -0.97
CA LEU A 191 -11.59 -21.01 -2.40
C LEU A 191 -10.28 -20.74 -3.12
N ALA A 192 -9.48 -19.79 -2.65
CA ALA A 192 -8.18 -19.48 -3.23
C ALA A 192 -7.24 -20.69 -3.25
N PHE A 193 -7.25 -21.53 -2.21
CA PHE A 193 -6.44 -22.75 -2.13
C PHE A 193 -6.86 -23.84 -3.13
N SER A 194 -8.12 -23.86 -3.58
CA SER A 194 -8.57 -24.77 -4.63
C SER A 194 -7.93 -24.49 -6.00
N LEU A 195 -7.64 -23.22 -6.30
CA LEU A 195 -7.16 -22.79 -7.62
C LEU A 195 -5.76 -23.35 -7.96
N PRO A 196 -4.75 -23.34 -7.06
CA PRO A 196 -3.47 -24.00 -7.30
C PRO A 196 -3.60 -25.51 -7.59
N ILE A 197 -4.53 -26.20 -6.92
CA ILE A 197 -4.76 -27.64 -7.13
C ILE A 197 -5.30 -27.87 -8.55
N ILE A 198 -6.29 -27.08 -8.96
CA ILE A 198 -6.85 -27.13 -10.32
C ILE A 198 -5.77 -26.77 -11.34
N GLY A 199 -5.03 -25.68 -11.13
CA GLY A 199 -3.97 -25.23 -12.02
C GLY A 199 -2.87 -26.27 -12.21
N TYR A 200 -2.43 -26.89 -11.11
CA TYR A 200 -1.48 -28.00 -11.16
C TYR A 200 -2.06 -29.21 -11.91
N GLY A 201 -3.34 -29.53 -11.69
CA GLY A 201 -4.03 -30.60 -12.39
C GLY A 201 -4.12 -30.36 -13.91
N LEU A 202 -4.41 -29.13 -14.34
CA LEU A 202 -4.47 -28.77 -15.75
C LEU A 202 -3.12 -28.89 -16.46
N ILE A 203 -2.02 -28.67 -15.75
CA ILE A 203 -0.66 -28.73 -16.32
C ILE A 203 -0.13 -30.16 -16.33
N TYR A 204 -0.25 -30.89 -15.21
CA TYR A 204 0.47 -32.14 -14.99
C TYR A 204 -0.42 -33.38 -14.96
N SER A 205 -1.66 -33.28 -14.50
CA SER A 205 -2.51 -34.45 -14.28
C SER A 205 -3.98 -34.09 -14.06
N LEU A 206 -4.82 -34.32 -15.08
CA LEU A 206 -6.22 -33.89 -15.10
C LEU A 206 -7.07 -34.45 -13.95
N TRP A 207 -6.72 -35.60 -13.37
CA TRP A 207 -7.49 -36.14 -12.25
C TRP A 207 -7.45 -35.23 -11.01
N LEU A 208 -6.39 -34.44 -10.82
CA LEU A 208 -6.27 -33.48 -9.71
C LEU A 208 -7.26 -32.31 -9.83
N CYS A 209 -7.80 -32.06 -11.03
CA CYS A 209 -8.87 -31.09 -11.20
C CYS A 209 -10.16 -31.51 -10.48
N ILE A 210 -10.38 -32.82 -10.26
CA ILE A 210 -11.57 -33.32 -9.57
C ILE A 210 -11.60 -32.87 -8.10
N PRO A 211 -10.61 -33.21 -7.24
CA PRO A 211 -10.60 -32.74 -5.86
C PRO A 211 -10.51 -31.21 -5.76
N GLY A 212 -9.79 -30.56 -6.68
CA GLY A 212 -9.75 -29.10 -6.77
C GLY A 212 -11.12 -28.48 -7.06
N ALA A 213 -11.87 -29.01 -8.03
CA ALA A 213 -13.22 -28.55 -8.35
C ALA A 213 -14.22 -28.83 -7.22
N VAL A 214 -14.12 -29.97 -6.55
CA VAL A 214 -14.95 -30.29 -5.37
C VAL A 214 -14.69 -29.26 -4.26
N LEU A 215 -13.43 -28.95 -3.97
CA LEU A 215 -13.07 -27.93 -2.97
C LEU A 215 -13.58 -26.54 -3.36
N LEU A 216 -13.43 -26.15 -4.63
CA LEU A 216 -13.92 -24.87 -5.15
C LEU A 216 -15.44 -24.73 -4.97
N LEU A 217 -16.20 -25.74 -5.42
CA LEU A 217 -17.66 -25.73 -5.35
C LEU A 217 -18.15 -25.74 -3.90
N THR A 218 -17.47 -26.50 -3.03
CA THR A 218 -17.78 -26.54 -1.60
C THR A 218 -17.52 -25.18 -0.95
N ALA A 219 -16.40 -24.52 -1.30
CA ALA A 219 -16.06 -23.21 -0.77
C ALA A 219 -17.05 -22.14 -1.22
N MET A 220 -17.43 -22.12 -2.49
CA MET A 220 -18.45 -21.19 -3.01
C MET A 220 -19.81 -21.41 -2.37
N TYR A 221 -20.22 -22.68 -2.23
CA TYR A 221 -21.49 -23.02 -1.60
C TYR A 221 -21.50 -22.63 -0.11
N GLY A 222 -20.44 -22.99 0.63
CA GLY A 222 -20.29 -22.63 2.03
C GLY A 222 -20.27 -21.12 2.24
N TRP A 223 -19.55 -20.38 1.41
CA TRP A 223 -19.53 -18.92 1.47
C TRP A 223 -20.89 -18.30 1.18
N SER A 224 -21.66 -18.86 0.24
CA SER A 224 -23.01 -18.36 -0.09
C SER A 224 -24.04 -18.52 1.05
N LEU A 225 -23.75 -19.39 2.02
CA LEU A 225 -24.60 -19.63 3.19
C LEU A 225 -24.10 -18.89 4.43
N GLU A 226 -22.95 -18.23 4.35
CA GLU A 226 -22.40 -17.45 5.46
C GLU A 226 -23.22 -16.17 5.66
N PRO A 227 -23.69 -15.89 6.89
CA PRO A 227 -24.31 -14.60 7.22
C PRO A 227 -23.34 -13.44 6.92
N ALA A 228 -23.89 -12.30 6.49
CA ALA A 228 -23.08 -11.11 6.19
C ALA A 228 -22.55 -10.40 7.45
N ASP A 229 -23.28 -10.54 8.55
CA ASP A 229 -23.04 -9.84 9.81
C ASP A 229 -22.61 -10.83 10.91
N ASP A 230 -21.85 -10.33 11.88
CA ASP A 230 -21.39 -11.15 13.00
C ASP A 230 -22.59 -11.50 13.91
N LEU A 231 -22.78 -12.79 14.18
CA LEU A 231 -23.92 -13.27 14.99
C LEU A 231 -23.76 -12.91 16.47
N ASP A 232 -22.55 -12.56 16.91
CA ASP A 232 -22.23 -12.27 18.30
C ASP A 232 -22.35 -10.76 18.65
N ASP A 233 -22.69 -9.89 17.69
CA ASP A 233 -22.96 -8.47 17.94
C ASP A 233 -24.46 -8.24 18.21
N ASP A 234 -24.94 -8.77 19.33
CA ASP A 234 -26.29 -8.54 19.90
C ASP A 234 -26.51 -7.07 20.37
N GLY A 235 -25.74 -6.12 19.83
CA GLY A 235 -25.76 -4.71 20.17
C GLY A 235 -26.41 -3.87 19.06
N HIS A 236 -27.61 -3.39 19.35
CA HIS A 236 -28.30 -2.27 18.69
C HIS A 236 -29.40 -2.67 17.71
N HIS A 237 -30.58 -2.81 18.33
CA HIS A 237 -31.90 -2.58 17.76
C HIS A 237 -31.90 -1.75 16.47
N HIS A 238 -32.58 -2.28 15.45
CA HIS A 238 -33.28 -1.46 14.47
C HIS A 238 -34.09 -0.38 15.20
N ASP A 239 -33.60 0.85 15.23
CA ASP A 239 -34.45 1.99 15.56
C ASP A 239 -35.54 2.06 14.48
N PRO A 240 -36.83 2.05 14.84
CA PRO A 240 -37.90 2.29 13.89
C PRO A 240 -37.72 3.68 13.29
N GLU A 241 -37.96 3.82 11.98
CA GLU A 241 -38.03 5.13 11.31
C GLU A 241 -38.82 6.13 12.17
N PRO A 242 -38.35 7.37 12.34
CA PRO A 242 -39.13 8.37 13.04
C PRO A 242 -40.41 8.65 12.25
N GLU A 243 -41.56 8.30 12.85
CA GLU A 243 -42.87 8.75 12.42
C GLU A 243 -42.81 10.25 12.16
N LEU A 244 -43.18 10.65 10.94
CA LEU A 244 -43.42 12.04 10.56
C LEU A 244 -44.56 12.59 11.43
N VAL A 245 -44.21 13.18 12.56
CA VAL A 245 -45.12 13.96 13.39
C VAL A 245 -45.55 15.17 12.55
N GLY A 246 -46.85 15.20 12.24
CA GLY A 246 -47.47 16.26 11.47
C GLY A 246 -47.25 17.65 12.08
N ALA A 247 -46.91 18.60 11.23
CA ALA A 247 -47.05 20.02 11.49
C ALA A 247 -48.19 20.56 10.62
N ASN A 248 -49.39 20.55 11.18
CA ASN A 248 -50.39 21.58 10.87
C ASN A 248 -49.97 22.83 11.65
N VAL A 249 -49.53 23.89 10.96
CA VAL A 249 -50.04 25.28 10.97
C VAL A 249 -49.35 26.02 9.83
#